data_AF-A0A350YKZ5-F1
#
_entry.id   AF-A0A350YKZ5-F1
#
_cell.length_a   1.000
_cell.length_b   1.000
_cell.length_c   1.000
_cell.angle_alpha   90.00
_cell.angle_beta   90.00
_cell.angle_gamma   90.00
#
_symmetry.space_group_name_H-M   'P 1'
#
loop_
_entity.id
_entity.type
_entity.pdbx_description
1 polymer ?
#
loop_
_entity_poly.entity_id
_entity_poly.type
_entity_poly.pdbx_seq_one_letter_code
_entity_poly.pdbx_strand_id
1 'polypeptide(L)'
;MNNVSLEEAKEVQKVLGTPVFIAFSEEMIKMRRNLVMLAFGTWAYKELCFPTNEISFVGIKLGFRSLDSVERVLFYILLYSLIHFLWNSTDALFEWRNRITGSRISFVTTGKSASRHGDYPDDPRQSSLLTWWRESAPRIRNMKAACEKLEGIAEDLKNRASEKEFGGMPNINHITMAAGDITNRAAELERQIAATSEILLSSRIPASLERFEAWFRLFSWSQLARFFLLEWGFPILLSVWALLLVSPWKVE
;
A
#
# COMPACT_ATOMS: atom_id res chain seq x y z
N MET A 1 12.50 -32.28 -3.51
CA MET A 1 13.31 -31.06 -3.29
C MET A 1 13.64 -30.50 -4.67
N ASN A 2 12.90 -29.48 -5.11
CA ASN A 2 13.13 -28.84 -6.41
C ASN A 2 14.29 -27.85 -6.28
N ASN A 3 15.38 -28.12 -7.00
CA ASN A 3 16.42 -27.14 -7.25
C ASN A 3 15.82 -26.04 -8.13
N VAL A 4 15.30 -24.99 -7.49
CA VAL A 4 15.05 -23.71 -8.16
C VAL A 4 16.34 -23.35 -8.89
N SER A 5 16.28 -23.19 -10.21
CA SER A 5 17.48 -23.00 -11.01
C SER A 5 18.13 -21.66 -10.63
N LEU A 6 19.46 -21.65 -10.56
CA LEU A 6 20.23 -20.42 -10.30
C LEU A 6 19.91 -19.31 -11.31
N GLU A 7 19.43 -19.65 -12.51
CA GLU A 7 18.92 -18.71 -13.50
C GLU A 7 17.61 -18.06 -13.07
N GLU A 8 16.62 -18.82 -12.61
CA GLU A 8 15.36 -18.27 -12.10
C GLU A 8 15.60 -17.33 -10.92
N ALA A 9 16.53 -17.67 -10.03
CA ALA A 9 16.89 -16.80 -8.91
C ALA A 9 17.52 -15.46 -9.38
N LYS A 10 18.37 -15.48 -10.42
CA LYS A 10 18.98 -14.29 -11.01
C LYS A 10 17.99 -13.43 -11.78
N GLU A 11 17.06 -14.04 -12.52
CA GLU A 11 16.00 -13.30 -13.20
C GLU A 11 15.03 -12.65 -12.22
N VAL A 12 14.66 -13.35 -11.14
CA VAL A 12 13.85 -12.79 -10.05
C VAL A 12 14.57 -11.59 -9.42
N GLN A 13 15.87 -11.70 -9.16
CA GLN A 13 16.64 -10.58 -8.62
C GLN A 13 16.75 -9.40 -9.60
N LYS A 14 16.82 -9.67 -10.91
CA LYS A 14 16.86 -8.65 -11.96
C LYS A 14 15.54 -7.90 -12.09
N VAL A 15 14.41 -8.61 -12.07
CA VAL A 15 13.06 -8.03 -12.19
C VAL A 15 12.67 -7.26 -10.92
N LEU A 16 13.04 -7.78 -9.74
CA LEU A 16 12.90 -7.06 -8.47
C LEU A 16 13.91 -5.89 -8.33
N GLY A 17 15.02 -5.96 -9.06
CA GLY A 17 16.10 -4.97 -9.02
C GLY A 17 15.93 -3.77 -9.95
N THR A 18 15.06 -3.85 -10.97
CA THR A 18 14.79 -2.69 -11.84
C THR A 18 13.97 -1.64 -11.09
N PRO A 19 14.48 -0.42 -10.89
CA PRO A 19 13.79 0.62 -10.15
C PRO A 19 12.52 1.04 -10.90
N VAL A 20 11.39 1.02 -10.20
CA VAL A 20 10.18 1.71 -10.68
C VAL A 20 10.17 3.10 -10.11
N PHE A 21 10.22 4.07 -11.00
CA PHE A 21 9.93 5.44 -10.64
C PHE A 21 8.44 5.54 -10.33
N ILE A 22 8.10 5.70 -9.06
CA ILE A 22 6.76 6.18 -8.71
C ILE A 22 6.67 7.61 -9.21
N ALA A 23 5.69 7.85 -10.08
CA ALA A 23 5.24 9.20 -10.34
C ALA A 23 4.75 9.80 -9.01
N PHE A 24 5.32 10.95 -8.63
CA PHE A 24 4.81 11.71 -7.50
C PHE A 24 3.31 11.96 -7.64
N SER A 25 2.59 11.99 -6.51
CA SER A 25 1.19 12.38 -6.51
C SER A 25 1.03 13.79 -7.06
N GLU A 26 -0.16 14.13 -7.55
CA GLU A 26 -0.42 15.47 -8.08
C GLU A 26 -0.15 16.56 -7.04
N GLU A 27 -0.46 16.31 -5.78
CA GLU A 27 -0.19 17.20 -4.65
C GLU A 27 1.31 17.44 -4.50
N MET A 28 2.12 16.38 -4.55
CA MET A 28 3.57 16.51 -4.41
C MET A 28 4.19 17.22 -5.62
N ILE A 29 3.66 17.01 -6.83
CA ILE A 29 4.06 17.78 -8.02
C ILE A 29 3.74 19.27 -7.84
N LYS A 30 2.55 19.60 -7.33
CA LYS A 30 2.15 20.99 -7.02
C LYS A 30 3.08 21.60 -5.96
N MET A 31 3.38 20.87 -4.89
CA MET A 31 4.31 21.31 -3.84
C MET A 31 5.71 21.55 -4.37
N ARG A 32 6.24 20.62 -5.17
CA ARG A 32 7.55 20.77 -5.82
C ARG A 32 7.59 22.03 -6.68
N ARG A 33 6.56 22.28 -7.49
CA ARG A 33 6.45 23.48 -8.32
C ARG A 33 6.41 24.74 -7.46
N ASN A 34 5.60 24.76 -6.40
CA ASN A 34 5.51 25.90 -5.49
C ASN A 34 6.86 26.18 -4.79
N LEU A 35 7.56 25.13 -4.34
CA LEU A 35 8.88 25.25 -3.74
C LEU A 35 9.90 25.84 -4.73
N VAL A 36 9.93 25.35 -5.98
CA VAL A 36 10.82 25.87 -7.02
C VAL A 36 10.51 27.33 -7.35
N MET A 37 9.22 27.67 -7.51
CA MET A 37 8.80 29.04 -7.80
C MET A 37 9.13 29.99 -6.65
N LEU A 38 8.91 29.56 -5.41
CA LEU A 38 9.25 30.33 -4.21
C LEU A 38 10.77 30.51 -4.07
N ALA A 39 11.55 29.45 -4.29
CA ALA A 39 13.01 29.51 -4.24
C ALA A 39 13.56 30.47 -5.30
N PHE A 40 13.07 30.35 -6.53
CA PHE A 40 13.44 31.24 -7.63
C PHE A 40 13.00 32.69 -7.35
N GLY A 41 11.78 32.90 -6.85
CA GLY A 41 11.27 34.23 -6.49
C GLY A 41 12.10 34.90 -5.39
N THR A 42 12.46 34.15 -4.34
CA THR A 42 13.34 34.65 -3.26
C THR A 42 14.74 34.96 -3.76
N TRP A 43 15.30 34.12 -4.65
CA TRP A 43 16.59 34.39 -5.28
C TRP A 43 16.55 35.65 -6.16
N ALA A 44 15.56 35.76 -7.05
CA ALA A 44 15.39 36.91 -7.92
C ALA A 44 15.13 38.20 -7.13
N TYR A 45 14.34 38.14 -6.05
CA TYR A 45 14.14 39.26 -5.14
C TYR A 45 15.47 39.78 -4.57
N LYS A 46 16.36 38.87 -4.16
CA LYS A 46 17.66 39.21 -3.60
C LYS A 46 18.63 39.80 -4.65
N GLU A 47 18.66 39.23 -5.85
CA GLU A 47 19.59 39.67 -6.91
C GLU A 47 19.14 40.96 -7.61
N LEU A 48 17.83 41.16 -7.78
CA LEU A 48 17.31 42.35 -8.48
C LEU A 48 17.29 43.60 -7.59
N CYS A 49 17.71 43.51 -6.32
CA CYS A 49 17.89 44.62 -5.38
C CYS A 49 16.73 45.63 -5.41
N PHE A 50 15.48 45.17 -5.31
CA PHE A 50 14.31 46.06 -5.34
C PHE A 50 14.41 47.13 -4.23
N PRO A 51 14.65 48.41 -4.56
CA PRO A 51 15.02 49.43 -3.59
C PRO A 51 13.80 50.05 -2.88
N THR A 52 12.64 49.40 -2.95
CA THR A 52 11.37 50.00 -2.52
C THR A 52 10.98 49.52 -1.14
N ASN A 53 10.92 50.46 -0.18
CA ASN A 53 10.39 50.23 1.17
C ASN A 53 8.85 50.01 1.20
N GLU A 54 8.20 50.16 0.04
CA GLU A 54 6.77 49.96 -0.14
C GLU A 54 6.52 48.91 -1.22
N ILE A 55 5.75 47.87 -0.87
CA ILE A 55 5.15 46.98 -1.86
C ILE A 55 3.68 47.35 -1.94
N SER A 56 3.21 47.73 -3.14
CA SER A 56 1.79 47.92 -3.39
C SER A 56 1.21 46.65 -4.00
N PHE A 57 0.32 45.99 -3.26
CA PHE A 57 -0.43 44.85 -3.76
C PHE A 57 -1.92 45.19 -3.72
N VAL A 58 -2.55 45.26 -4.90
CA VAL A 58 -4.00 45.52 -5.06
C VAL A 58 -4.45 46.77 -4.28
N GLY A 59 -3.70 47.88 -4.42
CA GLY A 59 -4.04 49.16 -3.78
C GLY A 59 -3.71 49.27 -2.28
N ILE A 60 -3.32 48.16 -1.62
CA ILE A 60 -2.80 48.20 -0.25
C ILE A 60 -1.28 48.44 -0.35
N LYS A 61 -0.83 49.55 0.23
CA LYS A 61 0.59 49.84 0.40
C LYS A 61 1.07 49.21 1.71
N LEU A 62 1.86 48.16 1.61
CA LEU A 62 2.54 47.56 2.75
C LEU A 62 3.90 48.27 2.89
N GLY A 63 3.98 49.15 3.88
CA GLY A 63 5.25 49.74 4.29
C GLY A 63 6.00 48.76 5.20
N PHE A 64 7.23 48.41 4.83
CA PHE A 64 8.08 47.58 5.68
C PHE A 64 8.96 48.46 6.54
N ARG A 65 9.02 48.14 7.85
CA ARG A 65 9.95 48.81 8.78
C ARG A 65 11.42 48.55 8.40
N SER A 66 11.71 47.39 7.81
CA SER A 66 13.04 47.00 7.34
C SER A 66 12.93 45.89 6.28
N LEU A 67 13.80 45.92 5.25
CA LEU A 67 13.95 44.85 4.26
C LEU A 67 14.34 43.52 4.91
N ASP A 68 15.09 43.57 6.02
CA ASP A 68 15.48 42.39 6.81
C ASP A 68 14.26 41.62 7.38
N SER A 69 13.13 42.30 7.60
CA SER A 69 11.90 41.61 8.01
C SER A 69 11.27 40.80 6.87
N VAL A 70 11.35 41.31 5.63
CA VAL A 70 10.83 40.61 4.44
C VAL A 70 11.69 39.40 4.15
N GLU A 71 13.01 39.54 4.19
CA GLU A 71 13.95 38.45 3.99
C GLU A 71 13.74 37.32 5.01
N ARG A 72 13.55 37.66 6.29
CA ARG A 72 13.25 36.67 7.34
C ARG A 72 11.94 35.94 7.07
N VAL A 73 10.88 36.64 6.68
CA VAL A 73 9.60 36.00 6.34
C VAL A 73 9.74 35.06 5.14
N LEU A 74 10.37 35.51 4.05
CA LEU A 74 10.63 34.67 2.87
C LEU A 74 11.45 33.44 3.21
N PHE A 75 12.48 33.61 4.06
CA PHE A 75 13.29 32.50 4.55
C PHE A 75 12.46 31.47 5.31
N TYR A 76 11.59 31.90 6.25
CA TYR A 76 10.74 30.97 7.00
C TYR A 76 9.73 30.24 6.12
N ILE A 77 9.10 30.92 5.16
CA ILE A 77 8.17 30.28 4.20
C ILE A 77 8.91 29.25 3.35
N LEU A 78 10.12 29.58 2.88
CA LEU A 78 10.94 28.68 2.08
C LEU A 78 11.37 27.45 2.90
N LEU A 79 11.83 27.67 4.13
CA LEU A 79 12.23 26.60 5.05
C LEU A 79 11.06 25.66 5.36
N TYR A 80 9.88 26.20 5.67
CA TYR A 80 8.66 25.42 5.88
C TYR A 80 8.32 24.59 4.64
N SER A 81 8.31 25.23 3.46
CA SER A 81 7.98 24.57 2.19
C SER A 81 8.96 23.43 1.87
N LEU A 82 10.25 23.62 2.17
CA LEU A 82 11.29 22.61 1.99
C LEU A 82 11.09 21.42 2.94
N ILE A 83 10.90 21.67 4.24
CA ILE A 83 10.65 20.61 5.24
C ILE A 83 9.41 19.82 4.84
N HIS A 84 8.32 20.50 4.47
CA HIS A 84 7.09 19.86 4.08
C HIS A 84 7.26 19.00 2.80
N PHE A 85 8.00 19.49 1.81
CA PHE A 85 8.32 18.72 0.60
C PHE A 85 9.19 17.48 0.90
N LEU A 86 10.24 17.62 1.72
CA LEU A 86 11.13 16.52 2.09
C LEU A 86 10.38 15.44 2.89
N TRP A 87 9.49 15.84 3.80
CA TRP A 87 8.67 14.91 4.56
C TRP A 87 7.74 14.11 3.64
N ASN A 88 6.99 14.79 2.77
CA ASN A 88 6.12 14.12 1.81
C ASN A 88 6.89 13.20 0.85
N SER A 89 8.09 13.61 0.42
CA SER A 89 8.97 12.76 -0.39
C SER A 89 9.37 11.48 0.36
N THR A 90 9.65 11.61 1.67
CA THR A 90 9.96 10.47 2.54
C THR A 90 8.75 9.54 2.71
N ASP A 91 7.56 10.09 2.89
CA ASP A 91 6.31 9.31 2.95
C ASP A 91 6.07 8.53 1.65
N ALA A 92 6.31 9.14 0.48
CA ALA A 92 6.21 8.44 -0.81
C ALA A 92 7.25 7.32 -0.94
N LEU A 93 8.46 7.49 -0.40
CA LEU A 93 9.46 6.42 -0.34
C LEU A 93 9.03 5.26 0.58
N PHE A 94 8.39 5.56 1.71
CA PHE A 94 7.84 4.53 2.58
C PHE A 94 6.66 3.80 1.95
N GLU A 95 5.76 4.53 1.30
CA GLU A 95 4.65 3.94 0.55
C GLU A 95 5.16 3.02 -0.56
N TRP A 96 6.16 3.47 -1.32
CA TRP A 96 6.85 2.64 -2.31
C TRP A 96 7.37 1.34 -1.71
N ARG A 97 8.07 1.46 -0.58
CA ARG A 97 8.68 0.32 0.10
C ARG A 97 7.61 -0.64 0.60
N ASN A 98 6.50 -0.14 1.13
CA ASN A 98 5.33 -0.93 1.52
C ASN A 98 4.73 -1.68 0.32
N ARG A 99 4.65 -1.05 -0.86
CA ARG A 99 4.17 -1.72 -2.09
C ARG A 99 5.08 -2.87 -2.54
N ILE A 100 6.40 -2.76 -2.34
CA ILE A 100 7.38 -3.80 -2.72
C ILE A 100 7.41 -5.00 -1.74
N THR A 101 6.76 -4.92 -0.57
CA THR A 101 6.72 -6.05 0.38
C THR A 101 5.88 -7.26 -0.06
N GLY A 102 5.28 -7.20 -1.24
CA GLY A 102 4.54 -8.30 -1.87
C GLY A 102 5.26 -9.64 -1.86
N SER A 103 4.52 -10.68 -1.45
CA SER A 103 4.94 -12.08 -1.58
C SER A 103 4.83 -12.61 -3.01
N ARG A 104 4.17 -11.89 -3.92
CA ARG A 104 3.96 -12.33 -5.29
C ARG A 104 5.26 -12.18 -6.06
N ILE A 105 5.94 -13.30 -6.25
CA ILE A 105 6.98 -13.38 -7.27
C ILE A 105 6.30 -13.04 -8.59
N SER A 106 6.92 -12.20 -9.41
CA SER A 106 6.49 -11.87 -10.78
C SER A 106 6.57 -13.08 -11.72
N PHE A 107 6.36 -14.30 -11.23
CA PHE A 107 6.05 -15.43 -12.08
C PHE A 107 4.64 -15.19 -12.64
N VAL A 108 4.61 -14.47 -13.75
CA VAL A 108 3.62 -14.70 -14.79
C VAL A 108 3.91 -16.10 -15.33
N THR A 109 3.58 -17.12 -14.55
CA THR A 109 3.44 -18.47 -15.07
C THR A 109 2.30 -18.37 -16.09
N THR A 110 2.56 -18.86 -17.30
CA THR A 110 1.77 -18.83 -18.55
C THR A 110 0.25 -19.08 -18.44
N GLY A 111 -0.29 -19.40 -17.26
CA GLY A 111 -1.71 -19.60 -16.98
C GLY A 111 -2.56 -18.35 -16.71
N LYS A 112 -2.01 -17.12 -16.74
CA LYS A 112 -2.81 -15.89 -16.50
C LYS A 112 -3.71 -15.46 -17.68
N SER A 113 -3.66 -16.12 -18.83
CA SER A 113 -4.45 -15.75 -20.01
C SER A 113 -5.97 -16.04 -19.91
N ALA A 114 -6.49 -16.57 -18.81
CA ALA A 114 -7.86 -17.08 -18.74
C ALA A 114 -8.91 -16.15 -18.09
N SER A 115 -8.53 -15.00 -17.51
CA SER A 115 -9.51 -14.13 -16.81
C SER A 115 -9.31 -12.65 -17.15
N ARG A 116 -10.09 -12.14 -18.11
CA ARG A 116 -10.21 -10.71 -18.43
C ARG A 116 -10.93 -9.88 -17.35
N HIS A 117 -11.40 -10.51 -16.27
CA HIS A 117 -12.23 -9.87 -15.23
C HIS A 117 -11.63 -10.00 -13.82
N GLY A 118 -10.42 -10.53 -13.68
CA GLY A 118 -9.69 -10.46 -12.42
C GLY A 118 -9.14 -9.07 -12.23
N ASP A 119 -9.53 -8.39 -11.15
CA ASP A 119 -8.97 -7.13 -10.66
C ASP A 119 -7.54 -7.39 -10.16
N TYR A 120 -6.69 -7.83 -11.08
CA TYR A 120 -5.25 -7.89 -10.88
C TYR A 120 -4.75 -6.48 -11.14
N PRO A 121 -3.96 -5.87 -10.25
CA PRO A 121 -3.21 -4.70 -10.67
C PRO A 121 -2.35 -5.15 -11.86
N ASP A 122 -2.56 -4.54 -13.02
CA ASP A 122 -1.82 -4.82 -14.26
C ASP A 122 -0.29 -4.69 -14.06
N ASP A 123 0.11 -4.03 -12.97
CA ASP A 123 1.48 -3.98 -12.49
C ASP A 123 1.73 -5.02 -11.38
N PRO A 124 2.52 -6.10 -11.64
CA PRO A 124 2.93 -7.08 -10.61
C PRO A 124 3.69 -6.45 -9.43
N ARG A 125 4.10 -5.18 -9.54
CA ARG A 125 4.83 -4.42 -8.52
C ARG A 125 3.91 -3.66 -7.56
N GLN A 126 2.60 -3.75 -7.74
CA GLN A 126 1.58 -3.31 -6.78
C GLN A 126 1.02 -4.46 -5.94
N SER A 127 1.63 -5.65 -5.98
CA SER A 127 1.21 -6.72 -5.08
C SER A 127 1.65 -6.37 -3.66
N SER A 128 0.74 -5.87 -2.83
CA SER A 128 0.99 -5.77 -1.39
C SER A 128 0.68 -7.12 -0.73
N LEU A 129 1.16 -7.32 0.51
CA LEU A 129 0.72 -8.45 1.33
C LEU A 129 -0.81 -8.46 1.50
N LEU A 130 -1.44 -7.29 1.59
CA LEU A 130 -2.89 -7.13 1.65
C LEU A 130 -3.56 -7.62 0.37
N THR A 131 -2.99 -7.35 -0.79
CA THR A 131 -3.47 -7.85 -2.09
C THR A 131 -3.37 -9.38 -2.12
N TRP A 132 -2.24 -9.94 -1.67
CA TRP A 132 -2.08 -11.39 -1.57
C TRP A 132 -3.11 -12.01 -0.60
N TRP A 133 -3.33 -11.40 0.56
CA TRP A 133 -4.32 -11.88 1.54
C TRP A 133 -5.74 -11.78 0.99
N ARG A 134 -6.09 -10.68 0.32
CA ARG A 134 -7.39 -10.48 -0.35
C ARG A 134 -7.66 -11.55 -1.41
N GLU A 135 -6.64 -11.97 -2.17
CA GLU A 135 -6.74 -13.04 -3.15
C GLU A 135 -6.77 -14.45 -2.49
N SER A 136 -6.06 -14.63 -1.38
CA SER A 136 -5.89 -15.94 -0.73
C SER A 136 -7.03 -16.29 0.23
N ALA A 137 -7.61 -15.31 0.92
CA ALA A 137 -8.68 -15.51 1.89
C ALA A 137 -9.93 -16.19 1.29
N PRO A 138 -10.41 -15.83 0.09
CA PRO A 138 -11.52 -16.55 -0.56
C PRO A 138 -11.21 -18.01 -0.85
N ARG A 139 -9.95 -18.34 -1.19
CA ARG A 139 -9.55 -19.74 -1.47
C ARG A 139 -9.65 -20.59 -0.22
N ILE A 140 -9.12 -20.09 0.90
CA ILE A 140 -9.21 -20.74 2.21
C ILE A 140 -10.68 -20.90 2.62
N ARG A 141 -11.51 -19.87 2.41
CA ARG A 141 -12.96 -19.93 2.68
C ARG A 141 -13.65 -21.00 1.83
N ASN A 142 -13.29 -21.10 0.55
CA ASN A 142 -13.88 -22.08 -0.38
C ASN A 142 -13.46 -23.52 -0.04
N MET A 143 -12.27 -23.74 0.53
CA MET A 143 -11.84 -25.05 1.01
C MET A 143 -12.75 -25.56 2.12
N LYS A 144 -13.17 -24.70 3.05
CA LYS A 144 -14.17 -25.05 4.07
C LYS A 144 -15.48 -25.52 3.44
N ALA A 145 -15.99 -24.78 2.45
CA ALA A 145 -17.22 -25.16 1.73
C ALA A 145 -17.05 -26.46 0.94
N ALA A 146 -15.86 -26.75 0.42
CA ALA A 146 -15.55 -28.00 -0.26
C ALA A 146 -15.54 -29.19 0.73
N CYS A 147 -15.01 -29.02 1.95
CA CYS A 147 -15.10 -30.01 3.02
C CYS A 147 -16.56 -30.30 3.40
N GLU A 148 -17.36 -29.26 3.66
CA GLU A 148 -18.77 -29.41 4.03
C GLU A 148 -19.58 -30.14 2.93
N LYS A 149 -19.28 -29.85 1.66
CA LYS A 149 -19.91 -30.55 0.53
C LYS A 149 -19.48 -32.03 0.45
N LEU A 150 -18.22 -32.34 0.73
CA LEU A 150 -17.73 -33.72 0.79
C LEU A 150 -18.40 -34.51 1.91
N GLU A 151 -18.54 -33.91 3.09
CA GLU A 151 -19.27 -34.49 4.23
C GLU A 151 -20.74 -34.79 3.86
N GLY A 152 -21.41 -33.84 3.20
CA GLY A 152 -22.79 -34.04 2.72
C GLY A 152 -22.92 -35.21 1.75
N ILE A 153 -22.01 -35.34 0.77
CA ILE A 153 -22.02 -36.46 -0.18
C ILE A 153 -21.74 -37.80 0.54
N ALA A 154 -20.84 -37.80 1.51
CA ALA A 154 -20.53 -38.99 2.30
C ALA A 154 -21.73 -39.46 3.14
N GLU A 155 -22.46 -38.52 3.77
CA GLU A 155 -23.67 -38.85 4.54
C GLU A 155 -24.80 -39.33 3.61
N ASP A 156 -24.98 -38.71 2.44
CA ASP A 156 -25.94 -39.18 1.42
C ASP A 156 -25.63 -40.60 0.95
N LEU A 157 -24.36 -40.93 0.72
CA LEU A 157 -23.93 -42.28 0.36
C LEU A 157 -24.26 -43.28 1.47
N LYS A 158 -23.99 -42.92 2.72
CA LYS A 158 -24.28 -43.74 3.89
C LYS A 158 -25.78 -43.98 4.06
N ASN A 159 -26.61 -42.95 3.87
CA ASN A 159 -28.07 -43.05 3.93
C ASN A 159 -28.60 -44.00 2.85
N ARG A 160 -28.14 -43.85 1.60
CA ARG A 160 -28.53 -44.73 0.47
C ARG A 160 -28.06 -46.17 0.65
N ALA A 161 -26.90 -46.38 1.27
CA ALA A 161 -26.42 -47.72 1.60
C ALA A 161 -27.22 -48.36 2.76
N SER A 162 -27.85 -47.55 3.61
CA SER A 162 -28.64 -48.00 4.76
C SER A 162 -30.13 -48.20 4.42
N GLU A 163 -30.64 -47.55 3.36
CA GLU A 163 -31.94 -47.84 2.77
C GLU A 163 -31.94 -49.26 2.19
N LYS A 164 -32.36 -50.23 3.00
CA LYS A 164 -32.71 -51.56 2.53
C LYS A 164 -34.01 -51.44 1.72
N GLU A 165 -33.91 -51.42 0.40
CA GLU A 165 -35.10 -51.67 -0.42
C GLU A 165 -35.69 -53.03 -0.01
N PHE A 166 -37.00 -53.04 0.24
CA PHE A 166 -37.80 -54.20 0.63
C PHE A 166 -37.54 -55.38 -0.33
N GLY A 167 -36.57 -56.25 0.01
CA GLY A 167 -36.22 -57.45 -0.77
C GLY A 167 -35.35 -57.23 -2.03
N GLY A 168 -34.93 -56.00 -2.34
CA GLY A 168 -34.08 -55.69 -3.50
C GLY A 168 -32.61 -55.48 -3.12
N MET A 169 -31.67 -56.02 -3.92
CA MET A 169 -30.26 -55.67 -3.77
C MET A 169 -30.08 -54.17 -4.07
N PRO A 170 -29.34 -53.40 -3.24
CA PRO A 170 -29.11 -51.99 -3.48
C PRO A 170 -28.48 -51.76 -4.85
N ASN A 171 -28.83 -50.64 -5.50
CA ASN A 171 -28.32 -50.31 -6.83
C ASN A 171 -26.81 -49.99 -6.75
N ILE A 172 -26.00 -51.03 -6.95
CA ILE A 172 -24.53 -51.00 -6.86
C ILE A 172 -23.95 -49.89 -7.73
N ASN A 173 -24.54 -49.63 -8.90
CA ASN A 173 -24.03 -48.61 -9.83
C ASN A 173 -24.08 -47.20 -9.24
N HIS A 174 -25.15 -46.83 -8.53
CA HIS A 174 -25.24 -45.51 -7.88
C HIS A 174 -24.24 -45.35 -6.74
N ILE A 175 -24.01 -46.43 -5.97
CA ILE A 175 -23.04 -46.45 -4.88
C ILE A 175 -21.61 -46.31 -5.44
N THR A 176 -21.28 -47.06 -6.50
CA THR A 176 -19.97 -46.99 -7.16
C THR A 176 -19.71 -45.60 -7.77
N MET A 177 -20.71 -44.98 -8.41
CA MET A 177 -20.58 -43.63 -8.96
C MET A 177 -20.36 -42.58 -7.87
N ALA A 178 -21.18 -42.60 -6.80
CA ALA A 178 -21.05 -41.65 -5.70
C ALA A 178 -19.74 -41.83 -4.93
N ALA A 179 -19.28 -43.08 -4.75
CA ALA A 179 -17.95 -43.35 -4.17
C ALA A 179 -16.82 -42.77 -5.05
N GLY A 180 -16.90 -42.93 -6.37
CA GLY A 180 -15.94 -42.34 -7.30
C GLY A 180 -15.91 -40.80 -7.24
N ASP A 181 -17.08 -40.16 -7.14
CA ASP A 181 -17.18 -38.70 -6.98
C ASP A 181 -16.57 -38.21 -5.66
N ILE A 182 -16.77 -38.94 -4.57
CA ILE A 182 -16.12 -38.64 -3.27
C ILE A 182 -14.60 -38.76 -3.42
N THR A 183 -14.09 -39.85 -3.99
CA THR A 183 -12.65 -40.05 -4.17
C THR A 183 -12.02 -38.93 -5.00
N ASN A 184 -12.65 -38.55 -6.11
CA ASN A 184 -12.15 -37.48 -6.97
C ASN A 184 -12.16 -36.11 -6.26
N ARG A 185 -13.23 -35.77 -5.55
CA ARG A 185 -13.34 -34.51 -4.79
C ARG A 185 -12.38 -34.47 -3.60
N ALA A 186 -12.20 -35.58 -2.90
CA ALA A 186 -11.27 -35.70 -1.79
C ALA A 186 -9.83 -35.52 -2.27
N ALA A 187 -9.46 -36.16 -3.40
CA ALA A 187 -8.15 -35.98 -4.00
C ALA A 187 -7.90 -34.53 -4.47
N GLU A 188 -8.92 -33.86 -5.01
CA GLU A 188 -8.80 -32.45 -5.39
C GLU A 188 -8.65 -31.53 -4.16
N LEU A 189 -9.45 -31.76 -3.11
CA LEU A 189 -9.35 -31.02 -1.85
C LEU A 189 -7.98 -31.23 -1.20
N GLU A 190 -7.46 -32.45 -1.19
CA GLU A 190 -6.13 -32.78 -0.67
C GLU A 190 -5.04 -31.99 -1.41
N ARG A 191 -5.10 -31.91 -2.74
CA ARG A 191 -4.16 -31.08 -3.52
C ARG A 191 -4.27 -29.60 -3.17
N GLN A 192 -5.49 -29.07 -3.02
CA GLN A 192 -5.71 -27.67 -2.64
C GLN A 192 -5.20 -27.37 -1.22
N ILE A 193 -5.38 -28.31 -0.28
CA ILE A 193 -4.86 -28.23 1.08
C ILE A 193 -3.34 -28.29 1.07
N ALA A 194 -2.73 -29.23 0.34
CA ALA A 194 -1.28 -29.35 0.24
C ALA A 194 -0.65 -28.08 -0.34
N ALA A 195 -1.19 -27.55 -1.43
CA ALA A 195 -0.71 -26.31 -2.05
C ALA A 195 -0.86 -25.10 -1.12
N THR A 196 -1.99 -24.98 -0.42
CA THR A 196 -2.22 -23.87 0.52
C THR A 196 -1.33 -23.99 1.76
N SER A 197 -1.16 -25.21 2.27
CA SER A 197 -0.29 -25.53 3.40
C SER A 197 1.17 -25.21 3.08
N GLU A 198 1.66 -25.62 1.91
CA GLU A 198 3.02 -25.28 1.45
C GLU A 198 3.24 -23.76 1.40
N ILE A 199 2.25 -23.01 0.91
CA ILE A 199 2.30 -21.55 0.88
C ILE A 199 2.32 -20.98 2.30
N LEU A 200 1.40 -21.39 3.19
CA LEU A 200 1.25 -20.87 4.55
C LEU A 200 2.43 -21.23 5.47
N LEU A 201 2.95 -22.45 5.34
CA LEU A 201 4.10 -22.94 6.10
C LEU A 201 5.44 -22.45 5.53
N SER A 202 5.44 -21.81 4.36
CA SER A 202 6.66 -21.19 3.85
C SER A 202 7.12 -20.10 4.82
N SER A 203 8.37 -20.19 5.27
CA SER A 203 9.02 -19.20 6.15
C SER A 203 9.00 -17.77 5.58
N ARG A 204 8.70 -17.65 4.28
CA ARG A 204 8.60 -16.40 3.56
C ARG A 204 7.41 -15.53 4.00
N ILE A 205 6.25 -16.12 4.32
CA ILE A 205 5.07 -15.33 4.66
C ILE A 205 5.27 -14.59 5.99
N PRO A 206 5.68 -15.24 7.10
CA PRO A 206 5.99 -14.55 8.34
C PRO A 206 7.06 -13.46 8.16
N ALA A 207 8.15 -13.75 7.44
CA ALA A 207 9.22 -12.77 7.20
C ALA A 207 8.78 -11.59 6.30
N SER A 208 7.79 -11.78 5.43
CA SER A 208 7.23 -10.69 4.61
C SER A 208 6.21 -9.88 5.40
N LEU A 209 5.42 -10.53 6.26
CA LEU A 209 4.49 -9.88 7.19
C LEU A 209 5.22 -9.00 8.20
N GLU A 210 6.29 -9.50 8.84
CA GLU A 210 7.09 -8.73 9.79
C GLU A 210 7.70 -7.48 9.13
N ARG A 211 8.25 -7.64 7.91
CA ARG A 211 8.78 -6.50 7.15
C ARG A 211 7.69 -5.50 6.79
N PHE A 212 6.54 -5.97 6.29
CA PHE A 212 5.40 -5.11 5.97
C PHE A 212 4.93 -4.35 7.19
N GLU A 213 4.73 -5.02 8.33
CA GLU A 213 4.25 -4.40 9.57
C GLU A 213 5.23 -3.33 10.08
N ALA A 214 6.53 -3.61 10.05
CA ALA A 214 7.55 -2.65 10.47
C ALA A 214 7.50 -1.35 9.63
N TRP A 215 7.47 -1.47 8.29
CA TRP A 215 7.42 -0.31 7.40
C TRP A 215 6.06 0.39 7.41
N PHE A 216 4.97 -0.36 7.51
CA PHE A 216 3.63 0.19 7.61
C PHE A 216 3.43 0.98 8.90
N ARG A 217 3.97 0.49 10.02
CA ARG A 217 3.96 1.20 11.31
C ARG A 217 4.76 2.50 11.21
N LEU A 218 5.96 2.46 10.64
CA LEU A 218 6.78 3.67 10.44
C LEU A 218 6.07 4.70 9.55
N PHE A 219 5.48 4.25 8.44
CA PHE A 219 4.70 5.09 7.54
C PHE A 219 3.50 5.74 8.25
N SER A 220 2.72 4.96 8.99
CA SER A 220 1.54 5.44 9.72
C SER A 220 1.92 6.48 10.78
N TRP A 221 3.00 6.23 11.53
CA TRP A 221 3.52 7.20 12.50
C TRP A 221 4.06 8.46 11.85
N SER A 222 4.74 8.34 10.70
CA SER A 222 5.23 9.49 9.93
C SER A 222 4.07 10.37 9.46
N GLN A 223 3.01 9.78 8.91
CA GLN A 223 1.83 10.53 8.46
C GLN A 223 1.11 11.22 9.62
N LEU A 224 0.95 10.53 10.75
CA LEU A 224 0.33 11.10 11.94
C LEU A 224 1.16 12.27 12.48
N ALA A 225 2.48 12.10 12.57
CA ALA A 225 3.39 13.15 13.00
C ALA A 225 3.37 14.36 12.04
N ARG A 226 3.38 14.13 10.72
CA ARG A 226 3.28 15.19 9.70
C ARG A 226 2.01 16.00 9.87
N PHE A 227 0.87 15.31 10.01
CA PHE A 227 -0.44 15.93 10.20
C PHE A 227 -0.45 16.83 11.44
N PHE A 228 -0.03 16.31 12.59
CA PHE A 228 -0.03 17.09 13.83
C PHE A 228 0.99 18.21 13.85
N LEU A 229 2.19 18.01 13.29
CA LEU A 229 3.26 19.02 13.35
C LEU A 229 3.11 20.10 12.27
N LEU A 230 2.89 19.71 11.01
CA LEU A 230 2.93 20.63 9.88
C LEU A 230 1.57 21.18 9.49
N GLU A 231 0.50 20.39 9.62
CA GLU A 231 -0.84 20.83 9.23
C GLU A 231 -1.59 21.52 10.39
N TRP A 232 -1.42 21.04 11.62
CA TRP A 232 -2.08 21.61 12.80
C TRP A 232 -1.16 22.48 13.65
N GLY A 233 -0.04 21.91 14.09
CA GLY A 233 0.86 22.53 15.05
C GLY A 233 1.45 23.83 14.53
N PHE A 234 2.03 23.81 13.33
CA PHE A 234 2.69 24.99 12.75
C PHE A 234 1.72 26.17 12.55
N PRO A 235 0.53 26.02 11.92
CA PRO A 235 -0.42 27.14 11.80
C PRO A 235 -0.93 27.68 13.14
N ILE A 236 -1.18 26.80 14.12
CA ILE A 236 -1.63 27.22 15.46
C ILE A 236 -0.53 28.03 16.15
N LEU A 237 0.71 27.52 16.16
CA LEU A 237 1.85 28.21 16.77
C LEU A 237 2.11 29.56 16.11
N LEU A 238 2.05 29.63 14.78
CA LEU A 238 2.22 30.88 14.03
C LEU A 238 1.10 31.88 14.35
N SER A 239 -0.14 31.41 14.48
CA SER A 239 -1.30 32.24 14.83
C SER A 239 -1.20 32.80 16.25
N VAL A 240 -0.83 31.96 17.22
CA VAL A 240 -0.60 32.38 18.61
C VAL A 240 0.56 33.37 18.69
N TRP A 241 1.67 33.09 18.00
CA TRP A 241 2.81 34.00 17.93
C TRP A 241 2.44 35.36 17.35
N ALA A 242 1.67 35.37 16.25
CA ALA A 242 1.17 36.60 15.63
C ALA A 242 0.26 37.39 16.59
N LEU A 243 -0.65 36.72 17.29
CA LEU A 243 -1.51 37.35 18.30
C LEU A 243 -0.69 37.96 19.44
N LEU A 244 0.32 37.26 19.97
CA LEU A 244 1.19 37.77 21.02
C LEU A 244 2.00 39.00 20.57
N LEU A 245 2.41 39.04 19.30
CA LEU A 245 3.18 40.15 18.75
C LEU A 245 2.33 41.41 18.51
N VAL A 246 1.06 41.23 18.13
CA VAL A 246 0.10 42.33 17.91
C VAL A 246 -0.58 42.79 19.20
N SER A 247 -0.60 41.94 20.22
CA SER A 247 -1.26 42.19 21.50
C SER A 247 -0.79 43.54 22.11
N PRO A 248 -1.71 44.49 22.39
CA PRO A 248 -1.36 45.84 22.89
C PRO A 248 -0.82 45.85 24.33
N TRP A 249 -0.65 44.68 24.94
CA TRP A 249 -0.24 44.50 26.33
C TRP A 249 1.27 44.62 26.57
N LYS A 250 2.05 45.06 25.58
CA LYS A 250 3.38 45.62 25.84
C LYS A 250 3.20 47.00 26.46
N VAL A 251 2.87 47.00 27.75
CA VAL A 251 3.03 48.14 28.66
C VAL A 251 4.50 48.53 28.63
N GLU A 252 4.78 49.79 28.28
CA GLU A 252 6.12 50.39 28.31
C GLU A 252 6.79 50.25 29.68
#